data_AF-K1XUV8-F1
#
_entry.id   AF-K1XUV8-F1
#
_cell.length_a   1.000
_cell.length_b   1.000
_cell.length_c   1.000
_cell.angle_alpha   90.00
_cell.angle_beta   90.00
_cell.angle_gamma   90.00
#
_symmetry.space_group_name_H-M   'P 1'
#
loop_
_entity.id
_entity.type
_entity.pdbx_description
1 polymer ?
#
loop_
_entity_poly.entity_id
_entity_poly.type
_entity_poly.pdbx_seq_one_letter_code
_entity_poly.pdbx_strand_id
1 'polypeptide(L)'
;MSGKMPNREAIAKMEIGLTAVSRTLSIVLSVFFLLSVFLVPMVQFACDKMENATVSLNLAGGNKGHRGEKTKKSLAAEIELRNNAILENIDLLETTLEEQSLLRKAFLPPLQYVLLRYLGQGNEKAIAGRAGWLHFAPGVSYLTGPPFLGPDQLRARAEAHELWQQPVQPDPVAAIVDFKTQLDRRGIKLIVMPVPVKAAIQPDKLSARPID
;
A
#
# COMPACT_ATOMS: atom_id res chain seq x y z
N MET A 1 10.74 51.60 43.37
CA MET A 1 10.87 50.13 43.28
C MET A 1 10.04 49.68 42.09
N SER A 2 10.70 49.33 40.97
CA SER A 2 10.04 49.11 39.67
C SER A 2 9.56 47.66 39.56
N GLY A 3 8.24 47.46 39.61
CA GLY A 3 7.60 46.15 39.44
C GLY A 3 7.67 45.71 37.98
N LYS A 4 8.58 44.77 37.68
CA LYS A 4 8.77 44.21 36.33
C LYS A 4 7.52 43.40 35.96
N MET A 5 6.78 43.85 34.94
CA MET A 5 5.64 43.08 34.41
C MET A 5 6.11 41.69 33.96
N PRO A 6 5.40 40.61 34.33
CA PRO A 6 5.83 39.25 33.98
C PRO A 6 5.81 39.05 32.46
N ASN A 7 6.87 38.41 31.96
CA ASN A 7 7.05 38.06 30.55
C ASN A 7 5.88 37.17 30.07
N ARG A 8 5.40 37.38 28.83
CA ARG A 8 4.26 36.62 28.26
C ARG A 8 4.48 35.10 28.30
N GLU A 9 5.72 34.66 28.17
CA GLU A 9 6.09 33.24 28.31
C GLU A 9 5.91 32.69 29.72
N ALA A 10 6.10 33.52 30.76
CA ALA A 10 5.88 33.12 32.14
C ALA A 10 4.38 33.01 32.45
N ILE A 11 3.55 33.87 31.85
CA ILE A 11 2.08 33.79 31.93
C ILE A 11 1.60 32.53 31.20
N ALA A 12 2.09 32.28 29.99
CA ALA A 12 1.77 31.07 29.23
C ALA A 12 2.18 29.78 29.98
N LYS A 13 3.37 29.75 30.60
CA LYS A 13 3.80 28.60 31.41
C LYS A 13 2.95 28.37 32.67
N MET A 14 2.40 29.43 33.27
CA MET A 14 1.46 29.30 34.39
C MET A 14 0.09 28.78 33.93
N GLU A 15 -0.37 29.15 32.73
CA GLU A 15 -1.64 28.68 32.15
C GLU A 15 -1.54 27.25 31.59
N ILE A 16 -0.39 26.85 31.05
CA ILE A 16 -0.15 25.49 30.51
C ILE A 16 -0.08 24.42 31.62
N GLY A 17 0.19 24.81 32.88
CA GLY A 17 0.35 23.89 34.02
C GLY A 17 -0.94 23.46 34.72
N LEU A 18 -2.10 24.01 34.33
CA LEU A 18 -3.39 23.69 34.95
C LEU A 18 -4.39 23.22 33.88
N THR A 19 -4.22 21.99 33.40
CA THR A 19 -5.32 21.27 32.76
C THR A 19 -6.33 20.94 33.86
N ALA A 20 -7.25 21.87 34.15
CA ALA A 20 -8.30 21.70 35.14
C ALA A 20 -9.38 20.72 34.64
N VAL A 21 -8.99 19.49 34.36
CA VAL A 21 -9.90 18.39 34.09
C VAL A 21 -10.18 17.71 35.43
N SER A 22 -11.43 17.71 35.87
CA SER A 22 -11.80 17.05 37.12
C SER A 22 -11.40 15.56 37.06
N ARG A 23 -10.97 14.99 38.20
CA ARG A 23 -10.53 13.58 38.26
C ARG A 23 -11.60 12.63 37.72
N THR A 24 -12.88 12.94 37.98
CA THR A 24 -14.03 12.22 37.45
C THR A 24 -14.12 12.33 35.93
N LEU A 25 -13.99 13.53 35.36
CA LEU A 25 -14.05 13.74 33.92
C LEU A 25 -12.87 13.07 33.20
N SER A 26 -11.67 13.12 33.78
CA SER A 26 -10.48 12.45 33.26
C SER A 26 -10.64 10.93 33.22
N ILE A 27 -11.22 10.33 34.27
CA ILE A 27 -11.54 8.90 34.32
C ILE A 27 -12.61 8.57 33.27
N VAL A 28 -13.68 9.37 33.17
CA VAL A 28 -14.75 9.14 32.19
C VAL A 28 -14.20 9.19 30.76
N LEU A 29 -13.41 10.21 30.43
CA LEU A 29 -12.77 10.34 29.11
C LEU A 29 -11.81 9.19 28.83
N SER A 30 -11.03 8.77 29.83
CA SER A 30 -10.08 7.67 29.69
C SER A 30 -10.79 6.34 29.48
N VAL A 31 -11.86 6.07 30.23
CA VAL A 31 -12.71 4.87 30.05
C VAL A 31 -13.41 4.89 28.70
N PHE A 32 -13.99 6.04 28.31
CA PHE A 32 -14.63 6.18 27.01
C PHE A 32 -13.64 5.97 25.85
N PHE A 33 -12.45 6.55 25.94
CA PHE A 33 -11.37 6.36 24.97
C PHE A 33 -10.95 4.89 24.87
N LEU A 34 -10.72 4.24 26.02
CA LEU A 34 -10.38 2.82 26.06
C LEU A 34 -11.49 1.97 25.45
N LEU A 35 -12.75 2.20 25.84
CA LEU A 35 -13.89 1.49 25.26
C LEU A 35 -13.97 1.69 23.75
N SER A 36 -13.74 2.91 23.25
CA SER A 36 -13.75 3.20 21.81
C SER A 36 -12.65 2.46 21.06
N VAL A 37 -11.43 2.40 21.61
CA VAL A 37 -10.30 1.68 20.99
C VAL A 37 -10.51 0.16 21.04
N PHE A 38 -11.05 -0.37 22.14
CA PHE A 38 -11.28 -1.80 22.32
C PHE A 38 -12.56 -2.31 21.64
N LEU A 39 -13.53 -1.45 21.34
CA LEU A 39 -14.79 -1.82 20.68
C LEU A 39 -14.52 -2.52 19.35
N VAL A 40 -13.59 -1.97 18.55
CA VAL A 40 -13.26 -2.47 17.22
C VAL A 40 -12.69 -3.89 17.27
N PRO A 41 -11.61 -4.18 18.04
CA PRO A 41 -11.10 -5.54 18.23
C PRO A 41 -12.14 -6.50 18.82
N MET A 42 -13.00 -6.03 19.75
CA MET A 42 -14.05 -6.85 20.36
C MET A 42 -15.09 -7.31 19.32
N VAL A 43 -15.55 -6.39 18.46
CA VAL A 43 -16.48 -6.70 17.39
C VAL A 43 -15.83 -7.63 16.36
N GLN A 44 -14.56 -7.39 16.01
CA GLN A 44 -13.80 -8.27 15.13
C GLN A 44 -13.68 -9.68 15.68
N PHE A 45 -13.29 -9.83 16.94
CA PHE A 45 -13.21 -11.13 17.61
C PHE A 45 -14.56 -11.87 17.66
N ALA A 46 -15.65 -11.14 17.90
CA ALA A 46 -16.99 -11.73 17.92
C ALA A 46 -17.41 -12.25 16.54
N CYS A 47 -17.18 -11.48 15.48
CA CYS A 47 -17.47 -11.89 14.10
C CYS A 47 -16.58 -13.05 13.64
N ASP A 48 -15.27 -13.00 13.87
CA ASP A 48 -14.34 -14.08 13.47
C ASP A 48 -14.69 -15.41 14.16
N LYS A 49 -15.13 -15.34 15.42
CA LYS A 49 -15.63 -16.50 16.19
C LYS A 49 -16.95 -17.04 15.64
N MET A 50 -17.83 -16.18 15.12
CA MET A 50 -19.07 -16.61 14.45
C MET A 50 -18.80 -17.24 13.08
N GLU A 51 -17.74 -16.81 12.39
CA GLU A 51 -17.39 -17.27 11.04
C GLU A 51 -16.44 -18.47 11.02
N ASN A 52 -15.99 -18.97 12.19
CA ASN A 52 -14.95 -20.01 12.33
C ASN A 52 -13.66 -19.72 11.55
N ALA A 53 -13.34 -18.43 11.35
CA ALA A 53 -12.13 -18.00 10.67
C ALA A 53 -10.93 -18.15 11.60
N THR A 54 -10.44 -19.38 11.77
CA THR A 54 -9.19 -19.61 12.49
C THR A 54 -8.04 -19.23 11.57
N VAL A 55 -7.48 -18.04 11.73
CA VAL A 55 -6.22 -17.66 11.07
C VAL A 55 -5.12 -18.58 11.63
N SER A 56 -4.87 -19.68 10.92
CA SER A 56 -3.79 -20.61 11.25
C SER A 56 -2.45 -19.99 10.87
N LEU A 57 -1.78 -19.41 11.88
CA LEU A 57 -0.38 -19.01 11.84
C LEU A 57 0.50 -20.25 11.64
N ASN A 58 0.85 -20.56 10.38
CA ASN A 58 1.93 -21.49 10.10
C ASN A 58 3.27 -20.74 10.26
N LEU A 59 3.67 -20.46 11.51
CA LEU A 59 4.98 -19.88 11.85
C LEU A 59 6.15 -20.84 11.54
N ALA A 60 5.86 -22.09 11.23
CA ALA A 60 6.83 -23.04 10.74
C ALA A 60 6.73 -23.07 9.22
N GLY A 61 7.57 -22.28 8.56
CA GLY A 61 7.89 -22.47 7.14
C GLY A 61 8.23 -23.95 6.93
N GLY A 62 7.28 -24.68 6.37
CA GLY A 62 7.35 -26.11 6.16
C GLY A 62 8.51 -26.39 5.22
N ASN A 63 9.62 -26.84 5.80
CA ASN A 63 10.79 -27.33 5.10
C ASN A 63 10.40 -28.60 4.30
N LYS A 64 9.91 -28.42 3.07
CA LYS A 64 9.71 -29.51 2.10
C LYS A 64 10.68 -29.33 0.93
N GLY A 65 11.73 -30.15 0.94
CA GLY A 65 12.68 -30.37 -0.15
C GLY A 65 13.81 -29.34 -0.16
N HIS A 66 15.08 -29.68 0.08
CA HIS A 66 15.85 -30.63 -0.72
C HIS A 66 16.89 -31.34 0.16
N ARG A 67 16.76 -32.67 0.27
CA ARG A 67 17.82 -33.54 0.75
C ARG A 67 18.81 -33.76 -0.39
N GLY A 68 19.81 -32.90 -0.48
CA GLY A 68 20.90 -33.05 -1.44
C GLY A 68 21.89 -31.90 -1.35
N GLU A 69 23.13 -32.25 -1.07
CA GLU A 69 24.34 -31.43 -1.22
C GLU A 69 24.67 -30.41 -0.12
N LYS A 70 25.45 -30.90 0.86
CA LYS A 70 26.19 -30.13 1.84
C LYS A 70 27.33 -29.36 1.15
N THR A 71 27.05 -28.17 0.66
CA THR A 71 28.09 -27.19 0.33
C THR A 71 27.93 -26.03 1.29
N LYS A 72 29.02 -25.62 1.95
CA LYS A 72 29.09 -24.59 2.99
C LYS A 72 28.39 -23.29 2.55
N LYS A 73 27.07 -23.21 2.71
CA LYS A 73 26.35 -21.94 2.63
C LYS A 73 26.81 -21.14 3.85
N SER A 74 27.40 -19.98 3.57
CA SER A 74 27.85 -19.03 4.60
C SER A 74 26.72 -18.83 5.60
N LEU A 75 27.04 -18.84 6.90
CA LEU A 75 26.05 -18.55 7.97
C LEU A 75 25.28 -17.26 7.67
N ALA A 76 25.91 -16.29 6.99
CA ALA A 76 25.28 -15.08 6.50
C ALA A 76 24.12 -15.36 5.51
N ALA A 77 24.30 -16.27 4.55
CA ALA A 77 23.26 -16.63 3.58
C ALA A 77 22.09 -17.37 4.24
N GLU A 78 22.34 -18.16 5.29
CA GLU A 78 21.27 -18.80 6.05
C GLU A 78 20.50 -17.79 6.92
N ILE A 79 21.21 -16.81 7.51
CA ILE A 79 20.59 -15.70 8.25
C ILE A 79 19.74 -14.84 7.31
N GLU A 80 20.25 -14.50 6.13
CA GLU A 80 19.54 -13.70 5.13
C GLU A 80 18.27 -14.39 4.63
N LEU A 81 18.33 -15.70 4.32
CA LEU A 81 17.15 -16.48 3.95
C LEU A 81 16.09 -16.51 5.05
N ARG A 82 16.50 -16.69 6.32
CA ARG A 82 15.57 -16.68 7.45
C ARG A 82 14.97 -15.30 7.68
N ASN A 83 15.78 -14.25 7.54
CA ASN A 83 15.32 -12.88 7.69
C ASN A 83 14.29 -12.53 6.61
N ASN A 84 14.57 -12.87 5.35
CA ASN A 84 13.65 -12.65 4.24
C ASN A 84 12.33 -13.41 4.44
N ALA A 85 12.37 -14.65 4.93
CA ALA A 85 11.17 -15.42 5.25
C ALA A 85 10.36 -14.79 6.40
N ILE A 86 11.00 -14.18 7.40
CA ILE A 86 10.28 -13.48 8.49
C ILE A 86 9.62 -12.22 7.95
N LEU A 87 10.33 -11.42 7.14
CA LEU A 87 9.80 -10.20 6.54
C LEU A 87 8.60 -10.50 5.63
N GLU A 88 8.69 -11.52 4.79
CA GLU A 88 7.58 -11.97 3.95
C GLU A 88 6.34 -12.37 4.77
N ASN A 89 6.54 -13.10 5.88
CA ASN A 89 5.43 -13.45 6.76
C ASN A 89 4.79 -12.25 7.46
N ILE A 90 5.59 -11.23 7.83
CA ILE A 90 5.07 -9.99 8.43
C ILE A 90 4.21 -9.24 7.41
N ASP A 91 4.69 -9.09 6.18
CA ASP A 91 3.97 -8.43 5.09
C ASP A 91 2.65 -9.16 4.75
N LEU A 92 2.67 -10.49 4.72
CA LEU A 92 1.47 -11.30 4.54
C LEU A 92 0.48 -11.14 5.69
N LEU A 93 0.97 -11.07 6.94
CA LEU A 93 0.12 -10.84 8.10
C LEU A 93 -0.51 -9.45 8.07
N GLU A 94 0.27 -8.42 7.75
CA GLU A 94 -0.21 -7.04 7.63
C GLU A 94 -1.28 -6.95 6.53
N THR A 95 -1.01 -7.48 5.35
CA THR A 95 -1.97 -7.54 4.24
C THR A 95 -3.23 -8.29 4.64
N THR A 96 -3.09 -9.46 5.28
CA THR A 96 -4.23 -10.25 5.74
C THR A 96 -5.07 -9.50 6.76
N LEU A 97 -4.43 -8.85 7.74
CA LEU A 97 -5.13 -8.05 8.75
C LEU A 97 -5.85 -6.85 8.13
N GLU A 98 -5.22 -6.16 7.17
CA GLU A 98 -5.84 -5.05 6.46
C GLU A 98 -7.05 -5.52 5.64
N GLU A 99 -6.89 -6.57 4.84
CA GLU A 99 -7.93 -7.09 3.95
C GLU A 99 -9.09 -7.72 4.72
N GLN A 100 -8.81 -8.39 5.84
CA GLN A 100 -9.82 -9.03 6.68
C GLN A 100 -10.44 -8.07 7.70
N SER A 101 -9.86 -6.88 7.92
CA SER A 101 -10.40 -5.88 8.84
C SER A 101 -11.86 -5.55 8.51
N LEU A 102 -12.74 -5.84 9.47
CA LEU A 102 -14.16 -5.54 9.35
C LEU A 102 -14.44 -4.05 9.23
N LEU A 103 -13.63 -3.21 9.87
CA LEU A 103 -13.73 -1.77 9.70
C LEU A 103 -13.47 -1.38 8.26
N ARG A 104 -12.43 -1.93 7.63
CA ARG A 104 -12.14 -1.65 6.22
C ARG A 104 -13.29 -2.14 5.35
N LYS A 105 -13.75 -3.39 5.52
CA LYS A 105 -14.86 -3.95 4.72
C LYS A 105 -16.17 -3.19 4.89
N ALA A 106 -16.49 -2.75 6.10
CA ALA A 106 -17.76 -2.08 6.40
C ALA A 106 -17.74 -0.59 6.06
N PHE A 107 -16.63 0.10 6.33
CA PHE A 107 -16.55 1.56 6.22
C PHE A 107 -16.00 2.03 4.87
N LEU A 108 -15.08 1.28 4.25
CA LEU A 108 -14.41 1.70 3.03
C LEU A 108 -15.38 1.81 1.84
N PRO A 109 -16.29 0.84 1.56
CA PRO A 109 -17.17 0.95 0.40
C PRO A 109 -18.17 2.12 0.49
N PRO A 110 -18.88 2.35 1.63
CA PRO A 110 -19.74 3.52 1.77
C PRO A 110 -18.97 4.85 1.66
N LEU A 111 -17.79 4.93 2.30
CA LEU A 111 -16.97 6.14 2.24
C LEU A 111 -16.50 6.41 0.82
N GLN A 112 -15.98 5.40 0.12
CA GLN A 112 -15.56 5.54 -1.28
C GLN A 112 -16.71 5.95 -2.18
N TYR A 113 -17.92 5.41 -1.97
CA TYR A 113 -19.10 5.85 -2.72
C TYR A 113 -19.42 7.33 -2.48
N VAL A 114 -19.40 7.79 -1.23
CA VAL A 114 -19.64 9.20 -0.89
C VAL A 114 -18.56 10.10 -1.49
N LEU A 115 -17.29 9.75 -1.32
CA LEU A 115 -16.16 10.49 -1.88
C LEU A 115 -16.22 10.57 -3.41
N LEU A 116 -16.53 9.46 -4.08
CA LEU A 116 -16.65 9.44 -5.52
C LEU A 116 -17.86 10.25 -6.01
N ARG A 117 -19.00 10.09 -5.34
CA ARG A 117 -20.27 10.70 -5.77
C ARG A 117 -20.30 12.21 -5.52
N TYR A 118 -19.77 12.66 -4.38
CA TYR A 118 -19.90 14.05 -3.94
C TYR A 118 -18.61 14.86 -4.05
N LEU A 119 -17.45 14.24 -3.89
CA LEU A 119 -16.14 14.91 -4.00
C LEU A 119 -15.43 14.60 -5.32
N GLY A 120 -15.93 13.68 -6.15
CA GLY A 120 -15.28 13.26 -7.39
C GLY A 120 -13.95 12.54 -7.16
N GLN A 121 -13.69 12.05 -5.96
CA GLN A 121 -12.44 11.37 -5.63
C GLN A 121 -12.63 9.86 -5.72
N GLY A 122 -11.94 9.22 -6.67
CA GLY A 122 -11.90 7.76 -6.78
C GLY A 122 -10.95 7.12 -5.77
N ASN A 123 -10.62 5.84 -5.97
CA ASN A 123 -9.56 5.18 -5.22
C ASN A 123 -8.19 5.50 -5.83
N GLU A 124 -7.12 4.98 -5.22
CA GLU A 124 -5.73 5.14 -5.71
C GLU A 124 -5.52 4.70 -7.18
N LYS A 125 -6.41 3.87 -7.73
CA LYS A 125 -6.34 3.31 -9.08
C LYS A 125 -7.30 3.97 -10.06
N ALA A 126 -8.20 4.85 -9.62
CA ALA A 126 -9.27 5.40 -10.43
C ALA A 126 -9.34 6.92 -10.31
N ILE A 127 -9.14 7.61 -11.43
CA ILE A 127 -9.32 9.05 -11.58
C ILE A 127 -10.72 9.30 -12.14
N ALA A 128 -11.53 10.10 -11.44
CA ALA A 128 -12.82 10.53 -11.95
C ALA A 128 -12.64 11.57 -13.06
N GLY A 129 -13.25 11.29 -14.21
CA GLY A 129 -13.37 12.19 -15.34
C GLY A 129 -14.76 12.83 -15.42
N ARG A 130 -15.03 13.51 -16.53
CA ARG A 130 -16.30 14.19 -16.81
C ARG A 130 -17.42 13.19 -17.07
N ALA A 131 -18.67 13.61 -16.85
CA ALA A 131 -19.86 12.82 -17.18
C ALA A 131 -19.85 11.38 -16.63
N GLY A 132 -19.28 11.19 -15.43
CA GLY A 132 -19.21 9.88 -14.77
C GLY A 132 -18.16 8.92 -15.34
N TRP A 133 -17.26 9.39 -16.22
CA TRP A 133 -16.17 8.57 -16.73
C TRP A 133 -15.15 8.28 -15.64
N LEU A 134 -14.63 7.05 -15.62
CA LEU A 134 -13.51 6.65 -14.75
C LEU A 134 -12.31 6.27 -15.62
N HIS A 135 -11.15 6.83 -15.28
CA HIS A 135 -9.88 6.56 -15.92
C HIS A 135 -8.97 5.78 -14.96
N PHE A 136 -8.29 4.76 -15.47
CA PHE A 136 -7.34 3.99 -14.68
C PHE A 136 -6.08 4.84 -14.45
N ALA A 137 -5.79 5.15 -13.19
CA ALA A 137 -4.71 6.07 -12.81
C ALA A 137 -3.34 5.67 -13.39
N PRO A 138 -2.91 4.38 -13.31
CA PRO A 138 -1.66 3.96 -13.94
C PRO A 138 -1.64 4.14 -15.46
N GLY A 139 -2.79 4.04 -16.13
CA GLY A 139 -2.90 4.30 -17.56
C GLY A 139 -2.71 5.78 -17.89
N VAL A 140 -3.21 6.68 -17.05
CA VAL A 140 -2.94 8.12 -17.19
C VAL A 140 -1.47 8.42 -16.93
N SER A 141 -0.90 7.87 -15.84
CA SER A 141 0.52 8.01 -15.52
C SER A 141 1.43 7.44 -16.62
N TYR A 142 1.02 6.38 -17.32
CA TYR A 142 1.76 5.85 -18.46
C TYR A 142 1.83 6.86 -19.62
N LEU A 143 0.77 7.67 -19.82
CA LEU A 143 0.75 8.67 -20.88
C LEU A 143 1.45 9.97 -20.49
N THR A 144 1.39 10.37 -19.22
CA THR A 144 1.90 11.68 -18.75
C THR A 144 3.25 11.58 -18.06
N GLY A 145 3.69 10.37 -17.71
CA GLY A 145 4.90 10.10 -16.95
C GLY A 145 6.16 10.04 -17.82
N PRO A 146 7.33 9.81 -17.19
CA PRO A 146 8.58 9.65 -17.91
C PRO A 146 8.54 8.41 -18.82
N PRO A 147 9.31 8.40 -19.93
CA PRO A 147 9.40 7.24 -20.81
C PRO A 147 9.84 5.99 -20.04
N PHE A 148 9.14 4.87 -20.23
CA PHE A 148 9.42 3.63 -19.49
C PHE A 148 10.77 2.97 -19.81
N LEU A 149 11.42 3.40 -20.91
CA LEU A 149 12.79 3.02 -21.31
C LEU A 149 13.84 4.09 -20.94
N GLY A 150 13.44 5.16 -20.27
CA GLY A 150 14.35 6.21 -19.83
C GLY A 150 15.38 5.66 -18.82
N PRO A 151 16.65 6.08 -18.87
CA PRO A 151 17.71 5.53 -18.03
C PRO A 151 17.41 5.69 -16.53
N ASP A 152 16.85 6.83 -16.13
CA ASP A 152 16.48 7.08 -14.73
C ASP A 152 15.31 6.19 -14.28
N GLN A 153 14.35 5.92 -15.18
CA GLN A 153 13.22 5.04 -14.90
C GLN A 153 13.64 3.57 -14.78
N LEU A 154 14.60 3.13 -15.59
CA LEU A 154 15.20 1.79 -15.51
C LEU A 154 16.02 1.64 -14.23
N ARG A 155 16.79 2.67 -13.83
CA ARG A 155 17.52 2.67 -12.55
C ARG A 155 16.56 2.57 -11.37
N ALA A 156 15.52 3.41 -11.34
CA ALA A 156 14.50 3.36 -10.30
C ALA A 156 13.82 1.99 -10.22
N ARG A 157 13.57 1.32 -11.35
CA ARG A 157 13.01 -0.04 -11.37
C ARG A 157 13.95 -1.12 -10.85
N ALA A 158 15.25 -1.00 -11.14
CA ALA A 158 16.25 -1.91 -10.61
C ALA A 158 16.34 -1.81 -9.07
N GLU A 159 16.14 -0.60 -8.55
CA GLU A 159 16.17 -0.30 -7.11
C GLU A 159 14.81 -0.56 -6.43
N ALA A 160 13.70 -0.52 -7.16
CA ALA A 160 12.33 -0.72 -6.65
C ALA A 160 11.99 -2.21 -6.45
N HIS A 161 12.66 -2.85 -5.51
CA HIS A 161 12.32 -4.17 -4.99
C HIS A 161 12.25 -4.13 -3.47
N GLU A 162 11.35 -4.91 -2.89
CA GLU A 162 11.35 -5.14 -1.45
C GLU A 162 12.66 -5.84 -1.03
N LEU A 163 13.11 -5.59 0.19
CA LEU A 163 14.37 -6.16 0.72
C LEU A 163 14.46 -7.69 0.60
N TRP A 164 13.32 -8.37 0.63
CA TRP A 164 13.21 -9.83 0.55
C TRP A 164 12.91 -10.36 -0.86
N GLN A 165 12.74 -9.49 -1.86
CA GLN A 165 12.45 -9.88 -3.25
C GLN A 165 13.69 -9.80 -4.12
N GLN A 166 13.81 -10.71 -5.10
CA GLN A 166 14.86 -10.57 -6.10
C GLN A 166 14.57 -9.35 -6.99
N PRO A 167 15.60 -8.55 -7.32
CA PRO A 167 15.43 -7.43 -8.25
C PRO A 167 14.86 -7.93 -9.57
N VAL A 168 13.75 -7.33 -9.99
CA VAL A 168 13.14 -7.61 -11.30
C VAL A 168 14.04 -7.04 -12.39
N GLN A 169 14.13 -7.71 -13.54
CA GLN A 169 14.80 -7.13 -14.72
C GLN A 169 14.11 -5.79 -15.07
N PRO A 170 14.78 -4.63 -14.91
CA PRO A 170 14.18 -3.30 -15.17
C PRO A 170 13.78 -3.03 -16.63
N ASP A 171 14.53 -3.57 -17.61
CA ASP A 171 14.33 -3.43 -19.05
C ASP A 171 13.40 -4.52 -19.60
N PRO A 172 12.16 -4.15 -19.98
CA PRO A 172 11.20 -5.10 -20.55
C PRO A 172 11.59 -5.59 -21.96
N VAL A 173 12.46 -4.87 -22.69
CA VAL A 173 12.84 -5.24 -24.06
C VAL A 173 13.65 -6.54 -24.06
N ALA A 174 14.52 -6.73 -23.06
CA ALA A 174 15.29 -7.96 -22.92
C ALA A 174 14.38 -9.21 -22.83
N ALA A 175 13.29 -9.12 -22.07
CA ALA A 175 12.31 -10.21 -21.97
C ALA A 175 11.57 -10.47 -23.28
N ILE A 176 11.22 -9.42 -24.04
CA ILE A 176 10.55 -9.55 -25.35
C ILE A 176 11.49 -10.21 -26.37
N VAL A 177 12.76 -9.84 -26.39
CA VAL A 177 13.78 -10.41 -27.31
C VAL A 177 14.08 -11.87 -26.98
N ASP A 178 14.18 -12.21 -25.69
CA ASP A 178 14.35 -13.59 -25.27
C ASP A 178 13.11 -14.42 -25.68
N PHE A 179 11.91 -13.92 -25.40
CA PHE A 179 10.67 -14.60 -25.79
C PHE A 179 10.55 -14.78 -27.32
N LYS A 180 10.94 -13.77 -28.10
CA LYS A 180 11.04 -13.88 -29.57
C LYS A 180 11.97 -15.02 -29.97
N THR A 181 13.15 -15.11 -29.37
CA THR A 181 14.13 -16.17 -29.66
C THR A 181 13.56 -17.55 -29.37
N GLN A 182 12.80 -17.69 -28.28
CA GLN A 182 12.13 -18.94 -27.93
C GLN A 182 11.03 -19.32 -28.94
N LEU A 183 10.32 -18.35 -29.52
CA LEU A 183 9.31 -18.55 -30.55
C LEU A 183 9.92 -18.89 -31.91
N ASP A 184 11.02 -18.23 -32.28
CA ASP A 184 11.74 -18.47 -33.53
C ASP A 184 12.27 -19.91 -33.61
N ARG A 185 12.74 -20.47 -32.49
CA ARG A 185 13.14 -21.90 -32.38
C ARG A 185 12.01 -22.88 -32.70
N ARG A 186 10.75 -22.43 -32.63
CA ARG A 186 9.55 -23.22 -32.91
C ARG A 186 8.91 -22.84 -34.25
N GLY A 187 9.54 -21.97 -35.04
CA GLY A 187 8.99 -21.47 -36.29
C GLY A 187 7.79 -20.52 -36.11
N ILE A 188 7.61 -19.94 -34.92
CA ILE A 188 6.49 -19.05 -34.60
C ILE A 188 6.96 -17.59 -34.67
N LYS A 189 6.24 -16.74 -35.40
CA LYS A 189 6.54 -15.30 -35.48
C LYS A 189 5.87 -14.54 -34.34
N LEU A 190 6.64 -13.72 -33.61
CA LEU A 190 6.12 -12.78 -32.61
C LEU A 190 5.66 -11.48 -33.26
N ILE A 191 4.44 -11.04 -32.94
CA ILE A 191 3.90 -9.71 -33.29
C ILE A 191 3.66 -8.95 -31.98
N VAL A 192 4.21 -7.74 -31.88
CA VAL A 192 4.00 -6.83 -30.75
C VAL A 192 3.13 -5.67 -31.24
N MET A 193 1.94 -5.52 -30.67
CA MET A 193 1.00 -4.45 -31.02
C MET A 193 0.73 -3.59 -29.77
N PRO A 194 1.18 -2.32 -29.74
CA PRO A 194 0.84 -1.43 -28.65
C PRO A 194 -0.66 -1.10 -28.71
N VAL A 195 -1.36 -1.33 -27.61
CA VAL A 195 -2.78 -0.99 -27.48
C VAL A 195 -2.90 0.31 -26.68
N PRO A 196 -3.53 1.36 -27.23
CA PRO A 196 -3.70 2.62 -26.50
C PRO A 196 -4.59 2.41 -25.28
N VAL A 197 -4.25 3.09 -24.18
CA VAL A 197 -5.10 3.12 -22.99
C VAL A 197 -6.31 4.02 -23.23
N LYS A 198 -7.38 3.80 -22.45
CA LYS A 198 -8.64 4.57 -22.52
C LYS A 198 -8.44 6.09 -22.55
N ALA A 199 -7.51 6.60 -21.74
CA ALA A 199 -7.20 8.03 -21.66
C ALA A 199 -6.55 8.59 -22.93
N ALA A 200 -5.90 7.77 -23.76
CA ALA A 200 -5.35 8.19 -25.05
C ALA A 200 -6.45 8.31 -26.12
N ILE A 201 -7.49 7.47 -26.05
CA ILE A 201 -8.61 7.48 -27.00
C ILE A 201 -9.61 8.60 -26.65
N GLN A 202 -9.85 8.83 -25.35
CA GLN A 202 -10.85 9.78 -24.86
C GLN A 202 -10.24 10.78 -23.84
N PRO A 203 -9.27 11.60 -24.26
CA PRO A 203 -8.66 12.61 -23.40
C PRO A 203 -9.66 13.71 -23.00
N ASP A 204 -10.65 13.97 -23.85
CA ASP A 204 -11.74 14.91 -23.58
C ASP A 204 -12.57 14.50 -22.36
N LYS A 205 -12.64 13.22 -22.02
CA LYS A 205 -13.35 12.76 -20.83
C LYS A 205 -12.53 12.90 -19.55
N LEU A 206 -11.22 13.13 -19.64
CA LEU A 206 -10.34 13.22 -18.47
C LEU A 206 -10.40 14.59 -17.77
N SER A 207 -10.37 15.71 -18.51
CA SER A 207 -10.39 17.05 -17.91
C SER A 207 -11.14 18.07 -18.78
N ALA A 208 -11.46 19.22 -18.18
CA ALA A 208 -12.19 20.29 -18.85
C ALA A 208 -11.35 21.10 -19.86
N ARG A 209 -10.04 20.85 -19.94
CA ARG A 209 -9.15 21.61 -20.82
C ARG A 209 -9.39 21.20 -22.29
N PRO A 210 -9.78 22.14 -23.17
CA PRO A 210 -9.86 21.85 -24.60
C PRO A 210 -8.46 21.51 -25.15
N ILE A 211 -8.43 20.59 -26.10
CA ILE A 211 -7.25 20.28 -26.90
C ILE A 211 -7.35 21.21 -28.10
N ASP A 212 -6.57 22.29 -28.09
CA ASP A 212 -6.34 23.15 -29.26
C ASP A 212 -5.19 22.58 -30.10
#